data_AF-A0A3N0ZUZ9-F1
#
_entry.id   AF-A0A3N0ZUZ9-F1
#
_cell.length_a   1.000
_cell.length_b   1.000
_cell.length_c   1.000
_cell.angle_alpha   90.00
_cell.angle_beta   90.00
_cell.angle_gamma   90.00
#
_symmetry.space_group_name_H-M   'P 1'
#
loop_
_entity.id
_entity.type
_entity.pdbx_description
1 polymer ?
#
loop_
_entity_poly.entity_id
_entity_poly.type
_entity_poly.pdbx_seq_one_letter_code
_entity_poly.pdbx_strand_id
1 'polypeptide(L)'
;MNLNKIKYYILLLLLTGFSIQLKAEKILIPMDLSQTDHLKAYGIAYWTLKKEQTVDWLLNYRGGSFMTEYNSLIANECNIRGVLFEVIDEAHASQIYS
;
A
#
# COMPACT_ATOMS: atom_id res chain seq x y z
N MET A 1 -9.52 41.75 25.67
CA MET A 1 -8.70 40.80 24.88
C MET A 1 -8.20 41.52 23.63
N ASN A 2 -6.89 41.53 23.35
CA ASN A 2 -6.30 42.37 22.28
C ASN A 2 -6.64 41.78 20.90
N LEU A 3 -7.20 42.58 19.97
CA LEU A 3 -7.68 42.11 18.65
C LEU A 3 -6.59 41.36 17.86
N ASN A 4 -5.32 41.72 18.02
CA ASN A 4 -4.21 41.06 17.36
C ASN A 4 -4.01 39.62 17.87
N LYS A 5 -4.23 39.36 19.16
CA LYS A 5 -4.17 38.01 19.73
C LYS A 5 -5.29 37.12 19.18
N ILE A 6 -6.48 37.67 18.96
CA ILE A 6 -7.62 36.94 18.37
C ILE A 6 -7.30 36.49 16.94
N LYS A 7 -6.66 37.35 16.13
CA LYS A 7 -6.22 36.98 14.78
C LYS A 7 -5.23 35.81 14.78
N TYR A 8 -4.29 35.76 15.72
CA TYR A 8 -3.36 34.64 15.84
C TYR A 8 -4.05 33.34 16.26
N TYR A 9 -5.03 33.39 17.17
CA TYR A 9 -5.80 32.20 17.53
C TYR A 9 -6.67 31.68 16.38
N ILE A 10 -7.27 32.58 15.59
CA ILE A 10 -8.01 32.20 14.38
C ILE A 10 -7.08 31.57 13.35
N LEU A 11 -5.89 32.14 13.13
CA LEU A 11 -4.89 31.59 12.21
C LEU A 11 -4.39 30.21 12.66
N LEU A 12 -4.16 30.02 13.96
CA LEU A 12 -3.74 28.75 14.53
C LEU A 12 -4.83 27.67 14.35
N LEU A 13 -6.10 28.02 14.63
CA LEU A 13 -7.24 27.13 14.42
C LEU A 13 -7.34 26.69 12.95
N LEU A 14 -7.14 27.62 12.02
CA LEU A 14 -7.21 27.38 10.58
C LEU A 14 -6.08 26.45 10.08
N LEU A 15 -4.87 26.58 10.63
CA LEU A 15 -3.75 25.68 10.30
C LEU A 15 -3.96 24.26 10.84
N THR A 16 -4.59 24.10 12.01
CA THR A 16 -4.81 22.77 12.61
C THR A 16 -6.02 22.04 12.04
N GLY A 17 -6.96 22.75 11.39
CA GLY A 17 -8.19 22.17 10.86
C GLY A 17 -8.05 21.45 9.52
N PHE A 18 -6.91 21.58 8.83
CA PHE A 18 -6.70 21.00 7.51
C PHE A 18 -5.73 19.82 7.61
N SER A 19 -6.22 18.66 8.07
CA SER A 19 -5.46 17.42 8.02
C SER A 19 -5.60 16.78 6.63
N ILE A 20 -4.48 16.66 5.91
CA ILE A 20 -4.42 15.88 4.68
C ILE A 20 -4.40 14.41 5.09
N GLN A 21 -5.46 13.69 4.74
CA GLN A 21 -5.47 12.23 4.87
C GLN A 21 -4.59 11.65 3.76
N LEU A 22 -3.35 11.30 4.09
CA LEU A 22 -2.52 10.47 3.23
C LEU A 22 -3.10 9.05 3.27
N LYS A 23 -3.59 8.57 2.13
CA LYS A 23 -4.02 7.18 1.99
C LYS A 23 -2.79 6.34 1.66
N ALA A 24 -2.45 5.40 2.54
CA ALA A 24 -1.52 4.34 2.22
C ALA A 24 -2.25 3.28 1.40
N GLU A 25 -1.67 2.92 0.26
CA GLU A 25 -2.15 1.85 -0.61
C GLU A 25 -1.12 0.73 -0.60
N LYS A 26 -1.59 -0.50 -0.84
CA LYS A 26 -0.76 -1.70 -0.93
C LYS A 26 -0.92 -2.35 -2.30
N ILE A 27 0.11 -3.06 -2.72
CA ILE A 27 0.04 -4.02 -3.84
C ILE A 27 -0.16 -5.40 -3.23
N LEU A 28 -1.28 -6.04 -3.56
CA LEU A 28 -1.58 -7.43 -3.25
C LEU A 28 -1.39 -8.28 -4.49
N ILE A 29 -0.52 -9.28 -4.41
CA ILE A 29 -0.29 -10.26 -5.48
C ILE A 29 -0.98 -11.55 -5.05
N PRO A 30 -2.17 -11.86 -5.60
CA PRO A 30 -2.89 -13.06 -5.24
C PRO A 30 -2.13 -14.31 -5.69
N MET A 31 -2.27 -15.37 -4.90
CA MET A 31 -1.65 -16.68 -5.15
C MET A 31 -2.68 -17.82 -5.19
N ASP A 32 -3.97 -17.48 -5.28
CA ASP A 32 -5.03 -18.42 -5.57
C ASP A 32 -5.19 -18.63 -7.10
N LEU A 33 -6.26 -19.31 -7.51
CA LEU A 33 -6.55 -19.66 -8.91
C LEU A 33 -6.71 -18.45 -9.86
N SER A 34 -6.79 -17.22 -9.34
CA SER A 34 -6.78 -16.01 -10.17
C SER A 34 -5.41 -15.71 -10.78
N GLN A 35 -4.33 -16.19 -10.16
CA GLN A 35 -2.98 -15.99 -10.66
C GLN A 35 -2.66 -17.00 -11.76
N THR A 36 -2.28 -16.51 -12.94
CA THR A 36 -2.02 -17.35 -14.11
C THR A 36 -0.62 -17.96 -14.11
N ASP A 37 0.34 -17.33 -13.40
CA ASP A 37 1.72 -17.81 -13.29
C ASP A 37 2.29 -17.49 -11.89
N HIS A 38 2.17 -18.47 -10.98
CA HIS A 38 2.68 -18.34 -9.61
C HIS A 38 4.21 -18.20 -9.54
N LEU A 39 4.96 -18.82 -10.46
CA LEU A 39 6.42 -18.73 -10.45
C LEU A 39 6.89 -17.31 -10.77
N LYS A 40 6.22 -16.63 -11.70
CA LYS A 40 6.48 -15.21 -11.96
C LYS A 40 6.09 -14.33 -10.77
N ALA A 41 4.99 -14.64 -10.07
CA ALA A 41 4.61 -13.92 -8.85
C ALA A 41 5.67 -14.04 -7.74
N TYR A 42 6.24 -15.23 -7.51
CA TYR A 42 7.42 -15.39 -6.65
C TYR A 42 8.61 -14.56 -7.15
N GLY A 43 8.80 -14.52 -8.47
CA GLY A 43 9.82 -13.67 -9.11
C GLY A 43 9.65 -12.19 -8.78
N ILE A 44 8.42 -11.68 -8.74
CA ILE A 44 8.12 -10.31 -8.29
C ILE A 44 8.45 -10.15 -6.82
N ALA A 45 8.00 -11.05 -5.94
CA ALA A 45 8.31 -10.97 -4.50
C ALA A 45 9.82 -10.92 -4.25
N TYR A 46 10.58 -11.81 -4.90
CA TYR A 46 12.04 -11.81 -4.83
C TYR A 46 12.67 -10.52 -5.38
N TRP A 47 12.19 -10.05 -6.53
CA TRP A 47 12.68 -8.83 -7.15
C TRP A 47 12.41 -7.59 -6.28
N THR A 48 11.25 -7.51 -5.63
CA THR A 48 10.90 -6.47 -4.67
C THR A 48 11.86 -6.47 -3.48
N LEU A 49 12.14 -7.63 -2.88
CA LEU A 49 13.14 -7.77 -1.82
C LEU A 49 14.54 -7.32 -2.28
N LYS A 50 14.91 -7.61 -3.53
CA LYS A 50 16.16 -7.14 -4.15
C LYS A 50 16.24 -5.62 -4.32
N LYS A 51 15.10 -4.91 -4.30
CA LYS A 51 15.01 -3.44 -4.30
C LYS A 51 14.98 -2.86 -2.88
N GLU A 52 15.33 -3.66 -1.87
CA GLU A 52 15.33 -3.26 -0.46
C GLU A 52 13.94 -2.81 0.03
N GLN A 53 12.89 -3.29 -0.66
CA GLN A 53 11.49 -3.12 -0.24
C GLN A 53 11.02 -4.37 0.50
N THR A 54 10.06 -4.21 1.40
CA THR A 54 9.50 -5.32 2.17
C THR A 54 8.40 -6.03 1.41
N VAL A 55 8.24 -7.32 1.68
CA VAL A 55 7.12 -8.13 1.18
C VAL A 55 6.63 -8.98 2.33
N ASP A 56 5.34 -8.89 2.61
CA ASP A 56 4.65 -9.78 3.54
C ASP A 56 4.21 -11.04 2.80
N TRP A 57 4.45 -12.19 3.42
CA TRP A 57 3.93 -13.46 2.95
C TRP A 57 2.71 -13.89 3.76
N LEU A 58 1.55 -13.82 3.14
CA LEU A 58 0.25 -14.05 3.76
C LEU A 58 -0.12 -15.54 3.69
N LEU A 59 0.55 -16.37 4.49
CA LEU A 59 0.44 -17.84 4.47
C LEU A 59 -1.00 -18.40 4.46
N ASN A 60 -1.91 -17.74 5.17
CA ASN A 60 -3.29 -18.19 5.34
C ASN A 60 -4.31 -17.39 4.50
N TYR A 61 -3.85 -16.59 3.54
CA TYR A 61 -4.72 -15.76 2.72
C TYR A 61 -4.47 -16.00 1.24
N ARG A 62 -5.56 -16.30 0.50
CA ARG A 62 -5.58 -16.51 -0.96
C ARG A 62 -4.35 -17.26 -1.48
N GLY A 63 -4.14 -18.49 -0.98
CA GLY A 63 -3.08 -19.38 -1.45
C GLY A 63 -1.64 -18.99 -1.06
N GLY A 64 -1.45 -18.16 -0.03
CA GLY A 64 -0.11 -17.69 0.35
C GLY A 64 0.28 -16.42 -0.40
N SER A 65 -0.65 -15.46 -0.52
CA SER A 65 -0.46 -14.22 -1.28
C SER A 65 0.71 -13.38 -0.78
N PHE A 66 1.21 -12.50 -1.65
CA PHE A 66 2.23 -11.51 -1.27
C PHE A 66 1.63 -10.12 -1.18
N MET A 67 2.10 -9.32 -0.22
CA MET A 67 1.68 -7.94 -0.08
C MET A 67 2.88 -7.03 0.15
N THR A 68 2.85 -5.81 -0.40
CA THR A 68 3.89 -4.80 -0.22
C THR A 68 3.28 -3.40 -0.29
N GLU A 69 4.02 -2.39 0.18
CA GLU A 69 3.62 -1.00 0.00
C GLU A 69 3.42 -0.69 -1.48
N TYR A 70 2.45 0.17 -1.79
CA TYR A 70 2.30 0.62 -3.16
C TYR A 70 3.54 1.39 -3.60
N ASN A 71 4.16 0.88 -4.67
CA ASN A 71 5.25 1.53 -5.35
C ASN A 71 5.03 1.35 -6.86
N SER A 72 5.01 2.45 -7.60
CA SER A 72 4.77 2.45 -9.04
C SER A 72 5.79 1.60 -9.80
N LEU A 73 7.03 1.49 -9.29
CA LEU A 73 8.07 0.64 -9.87
C LEU A 73 7.73 -0.84 -9.74
N ILE A 74 7.12 -1.27 -8.63
CA ILE A 74 6.67 -2.67 -8.44
C ILE A 74 5.44 -2.95 -9.30
N ALA A 75 4.45 -2.05 -9.29
CA ALA A 75 3.25 -2.20 -10.11
C ALA A 75 3.58 -2.31 -11.61
N ASN A 76 4.51 -1.47 -12.09
CA ASN A 76 4.99 -1.54 -13.46
C ASN A 76 5.71 -2.85 -13.76
N GLU A 77 6.53 -3.36 -12.83
CA GLU A 77 7.21 -4.65 -13.02
C GLU A 77 6.20 -5.81 -13.08
N CYS A 78 5.16 -5.80 -12.25
CA CYS A 78 4.05 -6.75 -12.34
C CYS A 78 3.41 -6.72 -13.74
N ASN A 79 3.09 -5.53 -14.26
CA ASN A 79 2.53 -5.36 -15.60
C ASN A 79 3.46 -5.89 -16.69
N ILE A 80 4.75 -5.54 -16.64
CA ILE A 80 5.76 -5.96 -17.62
C ILE A 80 5.90 -7.48 -17.65
N ARG A 81 5.84 -8.14 -16.48
CA ARG A 81 5.99 -9.60 -16.37
C ARG A 81 4.68 -10.36 -16.52
N GLY A 82 3.55 -9.66 -16.60
CA GLY A 82 2.22 -10.27 -16.70
C GLY A 82 1.80 -10.98 -15.41
N VAL A 83 2.14 -10.41 -14.25
CA VAL A 83 1.71 -10.91 -12.94
C VAL A 83 0.48 -10.12 -12.50
N LEU A 84 -0.61 -10.84 -12.18
CA LEU A 84 -1.81 -10.22 -11.63
C LEU A 84 -1.48 -9.60 -10.26
N PHE A 85 -1.93 -8.36 -10.05
CA PHE A 85 -1.89 -7.69 -8.76
C PHE A 85 -3.13 -6.81 -8.58
N GLU A 86 -3.46 -6.51 -7.33
CA GLU A 86 -4.56 -5.66 -6.91
C GLU A 86 -3.99 -4.51 -6.08
N VAL A 87 -4.54 -3.30 -6.27
CA VAL A 87 -4.24 -2.16 -5.38
C VAL A 87 -5.35 -2.12 -4.35
N ILE A 88 -4.98 -2.20 -3.07
CA ILE A 88 -5.92 -2.16 -1.95
C ILE A 88 -5.54 -1.03 -1.00
N ASP A 89 -6.52 -0.50 -0.28
CA ASP A 89 -6.26 0.50 0.76
C ASP A 89 -5.87 -0.14 2.10
N GLU A 90 -5.39 0.68 3.02
CA GLU A 90 -4.97 0.25 4.35
C GLU A 90 -6.10 -0.42 5.15
N ALA A 91 -7.35 0.03 4.96
CA ALA A 91 -8.49 -0.55 5.68
C ALA A 91 -8.72 -2.00 5.27
N HIS A 92 -8.61 -2.31 3.98
CA HIS A 92 -8.72 -3.66 3.47
C HIS A 92 -7.49 -4.50 3.85
N ALA A 93 -6.27 -3.94 3.75
CA ALA A 93 -5.05 -4.62 4.17
C ALA A 93 -5.10 -5.02 5.66
N SER A 94 -5.61 -4.14 6.53
CA SER A 94 -5.77 -4.43 7.96
C SER A 94 -6.71 -5.60 8.25
N GLN A 95 -7.72 -5.84 7.40
CA GLN A 95 -8.62 -6.99 7.54
C GLN A 95 -7.96 -8.31 7.11
N ILE A 96 -6.94 -8.24 6.27
CA ILE A 96 -6.19 -9.42 5.81
C ILE A 96 -5.19 -9.88 6.88
N TYR A 97 -4.63 -8.96 7.67
CA TYR A 97 -3.69 -9.27 8.74
C TYR A 97 -4.34 -9.84 10.01
N SER A 98 -5.64 -9.63 10.22
CA SER A 98 -6.38 -10.06 11.41
C SER A 98 -6.79 -11.53 11.36
#